data_AF-R5RYF1-F1
#
_entry.id   AF-R5RYF1-F1
#
_cell.length_a   1.000
_cell.length_b   1.000
_cell.length_c   1.000
_cell.angle_alpha   90.00
_cell.angle_beta   90.00
_cell.angle_gamma   90.00
#
_symmetry.space_group_name_H-M   'P 1'
#
loop_
_entity.id
_entity.type
_entity.pdbx_description
1 polymer ?
#
loop_
_entity_poly.entity_id
_entity_poly.type
_entity_poly.pdbx_seq_one_letter_code
_entity_poly.pdbx_strand_id
1 'polypeptide(L)' 'MVDAATLALDLLDEAGADLPDPAALRGQGSVMVTPRDIDARAGQLARVVGFGVGLALQPSLSLDELRALID' A
#
# COMPACT_ATOMS: atom_id res chain seq x y z
N MET A 1 -1.28 4.45 -5.04
CA MET A 1 0.15 4.29 -5.32
C MET A 1 0.55 5.35 -6.32
N VAL A 2 1.70 5.96 -6.15
CA VAL A 2 2.21 7.03 -7.04
C VAL A 2 3.57 6.60 -7.57
N ASP A 3 3.87 6.93 -8.82
CA ASP A 3 5.20 6.69 -9.38
C ASP A 3 6.24 7.57 -8.66
N ALA A 4 7.38 6.98 -8.29
CA ALA A 4 8.39 7.66 -7.50
C ALA A 4 9.05 8.83 -8.25
N ALA A 5 9.18 8.75 -9.58
CA ALA A 5 9.75 9.83 -10.37
C ALA A 5 8.79 11.03 -10.41
N THR A 6 7.48 10.79 -10.50
CA THR A 6 6.47 11.85 -10.39
C THR A 6 6.55 12.53 -9.02
N LEU A 7 6.55 11.75 -7.92
CA LEU A 7 6.62 12.32 -6.58
C LEU A 7 7.91 13.12 -6.35
N ALA A 8 9.05 12.65 -6.86
CA ALA A 8 10.32 13.35 -6.73
C ALA A 8 10.32 14.70 -7.46
N LEU A 9 9.72 14.77 -8.66
CA LEU A 9 9.58 16.02 -9.41
C LEU A 9 8.67 17.01 -8.69
N ASP A 10 7.53 16.55 -8.17
CA ASP A 10 6.59 17.41 -7.42
C ASP A 10 7.26 18.02 -6.18
N LEU A 11 8.07 17.25 -5.44
CA LEU A 11 8.78 17.73 -4.26
C LEU A 11 9.89 18.75 -4.59
N LEU A 12 10.59 18.57 -5.73
CA LEU A 12 11.62 19.50 -6.18
C LEU A 12 11.01 20.83 -6.65
N ASP A 13 9.87 20.77 -7.34
CA ASP A 13 9.12 21.95 -7.76
C ASP A 13 8.60 22.75 -6.55
N GLU A 14 8.01 22.07 -5.56
CA GLU A 14 7.58 22.69 -4.29
C GLU A 14 8.74 23.34 -3.52
N ALA A 15 9.93 22.75 -3.57
CA ALA A 15 11.12 23.30 -2.93
C ALA A 15 11.78 24.46 -3.71
N GLY A 16 11.28 24.76 -4.93
CA GLY A 16 11.88 25.76 -5.83
C GLY A 16 13.26 25.36 -6.36
N ALA A 17 13.56 24.05 -6.42
CA ALA A 17 14.81 23.54 -6.96
C ALA A 17 14.74 23.40 -8.48
N ASP A 18 15.90 23.41 -9.15
CA ASP A 18 15.97 23.13 -10.58
C ASP A 18 15.50 21.69 -10.87
N LEU A 19 14.53 21.56 -11.77
CA LEU A 19 13.98 20.27 -12.14
C LEU A 19 14.93 19.55 -13.12
N PRO A 20 15.33 18.30 -12.83
CA PRO A 20 16.09 17.48 -13.77
C PRO A 20 15.22 17.08 -14.97
N ASP A 21 15.86 16.62 -16.06
CA ASP A 21 15.13 16.02 -17.19
C ASP A 21 14.25 14.85 -16.69
N PRO A 22 12.92 14.90 -16.86
CA PRO A 22 12.02 13.82 -16.44
C PRO A 22 12.38 12.46 -17.07
N ALA A 23 13.01 12.43 -18.24
CA ALA A 23 13.46 11.19 -18.86
C ALA A 23 14.62 10.53 -18.09
N ALA A 24 15.47 11.33 -17.42
CA ALA A 24 16.56 10.82 -16.59
C ALA A 24 16.07 10.06 -15.35
N LEU A 25 14.92 10.47 -14.79
CA LEU A 25 14.31 9.81 -13.63
C LEU A 25 13.54 8.54 -14.01
N ARG A 26 13.00 8.47 -15.23
CA ARG A 26 12.23 7.30 -15.72
C ARG A 26 13.10 6.12 -16.17
N GLY A 27 14.41 6.31 -16.35
CA GLY A 27 15.34 5.27 -16.82
C GLY A 27 15.74 4.20 -15.79
N GLN A 28 15.33 4.33 -14.53
CA GLN A 28 15.76 3.47 -13.41
C GLN A 28 14.77 2.31 -13.08
N GLY A 29 13.73 2.10 -13.91
CA GLY A 29 12.64 1.17 -13.65
C GLY A 29 11.48 1.79 -12.86
N SER A 30 10.27 1.23 -12.96
CA SER A 30 9.09 1.80 -12.29
C SER A 30 9.12 1.49 -10.80
N VAL A 31 9.40 2.48 -9.98
CA VAL A 31 9.29 2.41 -8.51
C VAL A 31 7.97 3.05 -8.11
N MET A 32 7.18 2.36 -7.29
CA MET A 32 5.92 2.88 -6.77
C MET A 32 6.06 3.23 -5.30
N VAL A 33 5.50 4.37 -4.91
CA VAL A 33 5.40 4.83 -3.54
C VAL A 33 3.96 4.68 -3.06
N THR A 34 3.79 4.07 -1.89
CA THR A 34 2.57 4.12 -1.11
C THR A 34 2.80 5.00 0.12
N PRO A 35 1.88 5.93 0.43
CA PRO A 35 1.87 6.59 1.71
C PRO A 35 1.76 5.56 2.86
N ARG A 36 2.49 5.79 3.97
CA ARG A 36 2.58 4.83 5.09
C ARG A 36 1.22 4.50 5.72
N ASP A 37 0.28 5.45 5.68
CA ASP A 37 -1.09 5.26 6.14
C ASP A 37 -1.89 4.32 5.24
N ILE A 38 -1.62 4.30 3.93
CA ILE A 38 -2.22 3.34 2.98
C ILE A 38 -1.74 1.92 3.28
N ASP A 39 -0.46 1.72 3.55
CA ASP A 39 0.06 0.39 3.91
C ASP A 39 -0.56 -0.11 5.23
N ALA A 40 -0.69 0.76 6.22
CA ALA A 40 -1.35 0.43 7.50
C ALA A 40 -2.83 0.03 7.29
N ARG A 41 -3.55 0.78 6.44
CA ARG A 41 -4.94 0.46 6.06
C ARG A 41 -5.03 -0.85 5.28
N ALA A 42 -4.09 -1.13 4.39
CA ALA A 42 -4.05 -2.38 3.63
C ALA A 42 -3.96 -3.61 4.55
N GLY A 43 -3.13 -3.56 5.60
CA GLY A 43 -3.06 -4.63 6.60
C GLY A 43 -4.36 -4.83 7.38
N GLN A 44 -5.07 -3.74 7.72
CA GLN A 44 -6.39 -3.83 8.36
C GLN A 44 -7.44 -4.45 7.42
N LEU A 45 -7.47 -4.02 6.16
CA LEU A 45 -8.39 -4.54 5.15
C LEU A 45 -8.10 -6.02 4.83
N ALA A 46 -6.82 -6.40 4.76
CA ALA A 46 -6.42 -7.79 4.57
C ALA A 46 -6.96 -8.70 5.68
N ARG A 47 -6.94 -8.24 6.95
CA ARG A 47 -7.56 -8.98 8.05
C ARG A 47 -9.07 -9.15 7.87
N VAL A 48 -9.79 -8.09 7.50
CA VAL A 48 -11.25 -8.16 7.26
C VAL A 48 -11.58 -9.18 6.17
N VAL A 49 -10.86 -9.14 5.05
CA VAL A 49 -11.03 -10.11 3.95
C VAL A 49 -10.68 -11.52 4.43
N GLY A 50 -9.57 -11.70 5.15
CA GLY A 50 -9.16 -12.99 5.69
C GLY A 50 -10.21 -13.61 6.62
N PHE A 51 -10.77 -12.82 7.55
CA PHE A 51 -11.86 -13.27 8.41
C PHE A 51 -13.10 -13.65 7.61
N GLY A 52 -13.50 -12.84 6.62
CA GLY A 52 -14.65 -13.11 5.76
C GLY A 52 -14.49 -14.42 4.97
N VAL A 53 -13.31 -14.63 4.38
CA VAL A 53 -12.97 -15.88 3.67
C VAL A 53 -12.95 -17.06 4.63
N GLY A 54 -12.35 -16.91 5.81
CA GLY A 54 -12.28 -17.97 6.82
C GLY A 54 -13.66 -18.43 7.28
N LEU A 55 -14.56 -17.51 7.59
CA LEU A 55 -15.95 -17.82 7.97
C LEU A 55 -16.74 -18.47 6.83
N ALA A 56 -16.53 -18.01 5.58
CA ALA A 56 -17.20 -18.60 4.42
C ALA A 56 -16.76 -20.05 4.17
N LEU A 57 -15.49 -20.37 4.43
CA LEU A 57 -14.93 -21.71 4.25
C LEU A 57 -15.17 -22.63 5.46
N GLN A 58 -15.34 -22.07 6.66
CA GLN A 58 -15.52 -22.79 7.91
C GLN A 58 -16.79 -22.31 8.62
N PRO A 59 -17.99 -22.70 8.15
CA PRO A 59 -19.26 -22.17 8.61
C PRO A 59 -19.60 -22.54 10.07
N SER A 60 -18.89 -23.51 10.65
CA SER A 60 -19.04 -23.89 12.06
C SER A 60 -18.20 -23.03 13.02
N LEU A 61 -17.24 -22.25 12.51
CA LEU A 61 -16.43 -21.36 13.34
C LEU A 61 -17.13 -20.01 13.50
N SER A 62 -17.15 -19.51 14.73
CA SER A 62 -17.46 -18.12 15.02
C SER A 62 -16.26 -17.21 14.70
N LEU A 63 -16.53 -15.90 14.61
CA LEU A 63 -15.46 -14.90 14.41
C LEU A 63 -14.44 -14.92 15.55
N ASP A 64 -14.87 -15.13 16.79
CA ASP A 64 -14.00 -15.14 17.96
C ASP A 64 -13.08 -16.36 17.96
N GLU A 65 -13.59 -17.54 17.61
CA GLU A 65 -12.79 -18.76 17.47
C GLU A 65 -11.79 -18.65 16.33
N LEU A 66 -12.21 -18.08 15.19
CA LEU A 66 -11.33 -17.84 14.06
C LEU A 66 -10.22 -16.85 14.44
N ARG A 67 -10.54 -15.79 15.18
CA ARG A 67 -9.55 -14.82 15.65
C ARG A 67 -8.54 -15.41 16.62
N ALA A 68 -8.99 -16.23 17.57
CA ALA A 68 -8.11 -16.93 18.51
C ALA A 68 -7.10 -17.88 17.84
N LEU A 69 -7.34 -18.28 16.59
CA LEU A 69 -6.45 -19.17 15.83
C LEU A 69 -5.35 -18.41 15.04
N ILE A 70 -5.58 -17.13 14.74
CA ILE A 70 -4.73 -16.33 13.83
C ILE A 70 -3.92 -15.27 14.61
N ASP A 71 -4.36 -14.91 15.81
CA ASP A 71 -3.62 -14.06 16.77
C ASP A 71 -2.46 -14.83 17.43
#